data_AF-A0A2W1LET4-F1
#
_entry.id   AF-A0A2W1LET4-F1
#
_cell.length_a   1.000
_cell.length_b   1.000
_cell.length_c   1.000
_cell.angle_alpha   90.00
_cell.angle_beta   90.00
_cell.angle_gamma   90.00
#
_symmetry.space_group_name_H-M   'P 1'
#
loop_
_entity.id
_entity.type
_entity.pdbx_description
1 polymer ?
#
loop_
_entity_poly.entity_id
_entity_poly.type
_entity_poly.pdbx_seq_one_letter_code
_entity_poly.pdbx_strand_id
1 'polypeptide(L)'
;MDDAFAAAQMNMTPHYQTVSQLMQDVDTLEVGDPNELSYDVVGELWREIQGDSNDCLSEESPHFESCFIQQARTRLKAADIIVSNHTLFFTDFYLKQKGMYGLFPEYEAVIFDEGHRIKDVFSKCFQKVGYVKEIENLFDRCLNKRSQWAKAVFEDVEADYPELPLKQAPS
;
A
#
# COMPACT_ATOMS: atom_id res chain seq x y z
N MET A 1 -13.91 -28.61 28.95
CA MET A 1 -13.77 -29.54 27.81
C MET A 1 -13.55 -28.76 26.51
N ASP A 2 -13.86 -27.46 26.48
CA ASP A 2 -13.69 -26.58 25.31
C ASP A 2 -12.25 -26.09 25.09
N ASP A 3 -11.47 -25.83 26.14
CA ASP A 3 -10.09 -25.29 26.00
C ASP A 3 -9.11 -26.27 25.33
N ALA A 4 -9.27 -27.57 25.56
CA ALA A 4 -8.40 -28.59 24.97
C ALA A 4 -8.65 -28.78 23.47
N PHE A 5 -9.89 -28.55 23.02
CA PHE A 5 -10.24 -28.64 21.60
C PHE A 5 -9.77 -27.40 20.84
N ALA A 6 -9.93 -26.21 21.42
CA ALA A 6 -9.38 -24.97 20.88
C ALA A 6 -7.85 -25.01 20.76
N ALA A 7 -7.15 -25.48 21.79
CA ALA A 7 -5.70 -25.64 21.77
C ALA A 7 -5.22 -26.69 20.73
N ALA A 8 -5.95 -27.80 20.57
CA ALA A 8 -5.64 -28.80 19.55
C ALA A 8 -5.85 -28.26 18.12
N GLN A 9 -6.91 -27.48 17.91
CA GLN A 9 -7.25 -26.88 16.62
C GLN A 9 -6.28 -25.75 16.25
N MET A 10 -5.81 -24.97 17.24
CA MET A 10 -4.74 -23.98 17.07
C MET A 10 -3.41 -24.61 16.65
N ASN A 11 -3.00 -25.71 17.28
CA ASN A 11 -1.77 -26.43 16.92
C ASN A 11 -1.77 -27.03 15.50
N MET A 12 -2.94 -27.19 14.88
CA MET A 12 -3.08 -27.65 13.50
C MET A 12 -3.01 -26.51 12.46
N THR A 13 -2.96 -25.26 12.91
CA THR A 13 -2.84 -24.10 12.01
C THR A 13 -1.42 -24.01 11.48
N PRO A 14 -1.22 -23.85 10.15
CA PRO A 14 0.10 -23.61 9.59
C PRO A 14 0.81 -22.47 10.34
N HIS A 15 2.12 -22.63 10.58
CA HIS A 15 2.96 -21.64 11.25
C HIS A 15 2.58 -21.27 12.71
N TYR A 16 1.67 -21.99 13.36
CA TYR A 16 1.24 -21.68 14.74
C TYR A 16 2.40 -21.51 15.72
N GLN A 17 3.41 -22.39 15.66
CA GLN A 17 4.59 -22.32 16.53
C GLN A 17 5.37 -21.01 16.32
N THR A 18 5.56 -20.61 15.05
CA THR A 18 6.26 -19.36 14.70
C THR A 18 5.48 -18.14 15.16
N VAL A 19 4.15 -18.13 14.99
CA VAL A 19 3.28 -17.03 15.45
C VAL A 19 3.28 -16.94 16.97
N SER A 20 3.17 -18.08 17.66
CA SER A 20 3.19 -18.12 19.12
C SER A 20 4.53 -17.62 19.69
N GLN A 21 5.65 -17.94 19.04
CA GLN A 21 6.96 -17.42 19.42
C GLN A 21 7.04 -15.90 19.16
N LEU A 22 6.58 -15.46 17.98
CA LEU A 22 6.58 -14.04 17.63
C LEU A 22 5.74 -13.19 18.60
N MET A 23 4.59 -13.69 19.04
CA MET A 23 3.77 -13.01 20.04
C MET A 23 4.45 -12.87 21.41
N GLN A 24 5.39 -13.75 21.75
CA GLN A 24 6.17 -13.63 22.99
C GLN A 24 7.34 -12.65 22.82
N ASP A 25 7.93 -12.62 21.64
CA ASP A 25 9.14 -11.84 21.36
C ASP A 25 8.83 -10.42 20.87
N VAL A 26 7.60 -10.12 20.44
CA VAL A 26 7.22 -8.83 19.82
C VAL A 26 7.56 -7.63 20.70
N ASP A 27 7.33 -7.73 22.02
CA ASP A 27 7.59 -6.64 22.97
C ASP A 27 9.10 -6.43 23.22
N THR A 28 9.94 -7.34 22.73
CA THR A 28 11.41 -7.25 22.85
C THR A 28 12.06 -6.61 21.62
N LEU A 29 11.31 -6.46 20.52
CA LEU A 29 11.81 -5.88 19.27
C LEU A 29 11.90 -4.35 19.38
N GLU A 30 12.90 -3.76 18.72
CA GLU A 30 13.10 -2.32 18.69
C GLU A 30 12.43 -1.69 17.47
N VAL A 31 12.50 -2.34 16.31
CA VAL A 31 12.01 -1.76 15.04
C VAL A 31 10.96 -2.61 14.33
N GLY A 32 10.70 -3.82 14.80
CA GLY A 32 9.69 -4.73 14.26
C GLY A 32 10.10 -5.34 12.92
N ASP A 33 11.40 -5.49 12.67
CA ASP A 33 11.94 -6.09 11.44
C ASP A 33 12.22 -7.58 11.65
N PRO A 34 11.92 -8.46 10.66
CA PRO A 34 12.23 -9.89 10.75
C PRO A 34 13.69 -10.20 11.07
N ASN A 35 14.62 -9.33 10.68
CA ASN A 35 16.05 -9.51 10.93
C ASN A 35 16.44 -9.38 12.41
N GLU A 36 15.55 -8.85 13.27
CA GLU A 36 15.77 -8.80 14.72
C GLU A 36 15.49 -10.15 15.39
N LEU A 37 14.75 -11.04 14.71
CA LEU A 37 14.36 -12.34 15.25
C LEU A 37 15.52 -13.34 15.18
N SER A 38 15.61 -14.21 16.18
CA SER A 38 16.60 -15.29 16.22
C SER A 38 16.26 -16.49 15.32
N TYR A 39 15.15 -16.41 14.60
CA TYR A 39 14.61 -17.44 13.74
C TYR A 39 14.02 -16.84 12.48
N ASP A 40 14.00 -17.63 11.41
CA ASP A 40 13.44 -17.19 10.13
C ASP A 40 11.91 -17.22 10.15
N VAL A 41 11.30 -16.12 9.70
CA VAL A 41 9.87 -16.07 9.42
C VAL A 41 9.65 -16.30 7.92
N VAL A 42 8.84 -17.31 7.60
CA VAL A 42 8.53 -17.64 6.20
C VAL A 42 7.83 -16.47 5.52
N GLY A 43 8.23 -16.11 4.30
CA GLY A 43 7.72 -14.92 3.62
C GLY A 43 6.23 -14.93 3.26
N GLU A 44 5.57 -16.09 3.24
CA GLU A 44 4.10 -16.16 3.18
C GLU A 44 3.48 -15.69 4.48
N LEU A 45 3.91 -16.24 5.61
CA LEU A 45 3.46 -15.81 6.93
C LEU A 45 3.73 -14.32 7.17
N TRP A 46 4.94 -13.84 6.84
CA TRP A 46 5.27 -12.43 7.02
C TRP A 46 4.34 -11.50 6.24
N ARG A 47 3.97 -11.89 5.00
CA ARG A 47 3.05 -11.10 4.18
C ARG A 47 1.64 -10.99 4.78
N GLU A 48 1.22 -11.96 5.58
CA GLU A 48 -0.09 -11.94 6.25
C GLU A 48 -0.10 -11.10 7.52
N ILE A 49 1.05 -10.96 8.20
CA ILE A 49 1.13 -10.32 9.52
C ILE A 49 1.82 -8.95 9.51
N GLN A 50 2.57 -8.62 8.45
CA GLN A 50 3.20 -7.31 8.34
C GLN A 50 2.14 -6.23 8.20
N GLY A 51 2.33 -5.09 8.87
CA GLY A 51 1.48 -3.93 8.68
C GLY A 51 1.85 -3.17 7.41
N ASP A 52 0.86 -2.81 6.60
CA ASP A 52 1.03 -1.91 5.47
C ASP A 52 0.37 -0.54 5.70
N SER A 53 0.43 0.35 4.70
CA SER A 53 -0.19 1.69 4.80
C SER A 53 -1.71 1.66 4.82
N ASN A 54 -2.35 0.60 4.33
CA ASN A 54 -3.80 0.41 4.32
C ASN A 54 -4.32 -0.16 5.65
N ASP A 55 -3.51 -0.97 6.33
CA ASP A 55 -3.83 -1.59 7.61
C ASP A 55 -3.58 -0.65 8.81
N CYS A 56 -2.92 0.48 8.56
CA CYS A 56 -2.54 1.43 9.59
C CYS A 56 -3.70 2.36 9.98
N LEU A 57 -4.34 2.07 11.13
CA LEU A 57 -5.39 2.91 11.74
C LEU A 57 -4.90 4.27 12.27
N SER A 58 -3.62 4.60 12.10
CA SER A 58 -3.03 5.86 12.57
C SER A 58 -3.36 6.11 14.05
N GLU A 59 -3.77 7.32 14.43
CA GLU A 59 -4.07 7.72 15.82
C GLU A 59 -5.21 6.92 16.46
N GLU A 60 -6.05 6.24 15.68
CA GLU A 60 -7.16 5.41 16.18
C GLU A 60 -6.71 4.00 16.59
N SER A 61 -5.43 3.65 16.36
CA SER A 61 -4.90 2.34 16.71
C SER A 61 -4.86 2.14 18.24
N PRO A 62 -5.43 1.05 18.80
CA PRO A 62 -5.31 0.74 20.22
C PRO A 62 -3.86 0.45 20.66
N HIS A 63 -2.97 0.21 19.69
CA HIS A 63 -1.54 -0.05 19.91
C HIS A 63 -0.66 1.13 19.45
N PHE A 64 -1.21 2.35 19.33
CA PHE A 64 -0.50 3.49 18.76
C PHE A 64 0.90 3.72 19.34
N GLU A 65 1.04 3.66 20.67
CA GLU A 65 2.32 3.89 21.36
C GLU A 65 3.35 2.78 21.12
N SER A 66 2.91 1.52 21.06
CA SER A 66 3.77 0.36 20.81
C SER A 66 3.90 -0.01 19.32
N CYS A 67 3.23 0.71 18.43
CA CYS A 67 3.21 0.42 17.00
C CYS A 67 4.55 0.80 16.35
N PHE A 68 5.29 -0.19 15.83
CA PHE A 68 6.55 0.01 15.13
C PHE A 68 6.46 1.01 13.96
N ILE A 69 5.35 1.00 13.22
CA ILE A 69 5.12 1.96 12.11
C ILE A 69 5.04 3.40 12.64
N GLN A 70 4.33 3.63 13.74
CA GLN A 70 4.19 4.98 14.31
C GLN A 70 5.49 5.44 14.98
N GLN A 71 6.19 4.53 15.66
CA GLN A 71 7.51 4.83 16.21
C GLN A 71 8.52 5.15 15.10
N ALA A 72 8.50 4.43 13.97
CA ALA A 72 9.32 4.72 12.81
C ALA A 72 8.99 6.09 12.20
N ARG A 73 7.71 6.44 12.08
CA ARG A 73 7.27 7.79 11.64
C ARG A 73 7.74 8.89 12.59
N THR A 74 7.67 8.65 13.90
CA THR A 74 8.15 9.60 14.92
C THR A 74 9.65 9.80 14.82
N ARG A 75 10.42 8.72 14.70
CA ARG A 75 11.88 8.76 14.45
C ARG A 75 12.21 9.50 13.17
N LEU A 76 11.47 9.23 12.09
CA LEU A 76 11.65 9.90 10.80
C LEU A 76 11.40 11.40 10.87
N LYS A 77 10.38 11.85 11.62
CA LYS A 77 10.09 13.27 11.83
C LYS A 77 11.15 14.00 12.65
N ALA A 78 11.83 13.29 13.56
CA ALA A 78 12.88 13.84 14.40
C ALA A 78 14.29 13.70 13.81
N ALA A 79 14.43 13.06 12.64
CA ALA A 79 15.72 12.78 12.03
C ALA A 79 16.29 14.04 11.33
N ASP A 80 17.54 14.37 11.65
CA ASP A 80 18.29 15.41 10.93
C ASP A 80 18.78 14.93 9.55
N ILE A 81 19.07 13.64 9.43
CA ILE A 81 19.57 13.00 8.21
C ILE A 81 18.75 11.74 7.94
N ILE A 82 18.19 11.65 6.74
CA ILE A 82 17.40 10.50 6.28
C ILE A 82 18.14 9.83 5.12
N VAL A 83 18.43 8.54 5.27
CA VAL A 83 18.95 7.70 4.19
C VAL A 83 17.80 6.85 3.67
N SER A 84 17.51 6.95 2.37
CA SER A 84 16.41 6.24 1.73
C SER A 84 16.84 5.78 0.34
N ASN A 85 16.12 4.79 -0.20
CA ASN A 85 16.30 4.40 -1.58
C ASN A 85 15.60 5.38 -2.55
N HIS A 86 16.05 5.37 -3.81
CA HIS A 86 15.49 6.24 -4.85
C HIS A 86 13.99 6.04 -5.08
N THR A 87 13.50 4.80 -4.96
CA THR A 87 12.08 4.49 -5.21
C THR A 87 11.18 5.17 -4.18
N LEU A 88 11.52 5.09 -2.89
CA LEU A 88 10.80 5.75 -1.80
C LEU A 88 10.87 7.27 -1.93
N PHE A 89 12.04 7.82 -2.27
CA PHE A 89 12.18 9.25 -2.53
C PHE A 89 11.25 9.74 -3.66
N PHE A 90 11.25 9.08 -4.81
CA PHE A 90 10.38 9.50 -5.92
C PHE A 90 8.90 9.25 -5.66
N THR A 91 8.56 8.28 -4.80
CA THR A 91 7.20 8.06 -4.32
C THR A 91 6.74 9.21 -3.43
N ASP A 92 7.56 9.62 -2.46
CA ASP A 92 7.32 10.80 -1.61
C ASP A 92 7.15 12.07 -2.46
N PHE A 93 8.08 12.30 -3.39
CA PHE A 93 8.05 13.44 -4.30
C PHE A 93 6.76 13.50 -5.14
N TYR A 94 6.32 12.35 -5.68
CA TYR A 94 5.07 12.27 -6.44
C TYR A 94 3.82 12.53 -5.59
N LEU A 95 3.77 11.99 -4.36
CA LEU A 95 2.68 12.25 -3.43
C LEU A 95 2.58 13.74 -3.07
N LYS A 96 3.71 14.36 -2.73
CA LYS A 96 3.80 15.80 -2.43
C LYS A 96 3.38 16.65 -3.62
N GLN A 97 3.78 16.30 -4.85
CA GLN A 97 3.36 17.01 -6.06
C GLN A 97 1.83 17.01 -6.26
N LYS A 98 1.14 15.97 -5.80
CA LYS A 98 -0.32 15.87 -5.84
C LYS A 98 -1.03 16.57 -4.68
N GLY A 99 -0.30 17.25 -3.80
CA GLY A 99 -0.84 17.85 -2.58
C GLY A 99 -1.28 16.81 -1.54
N MET A 100 -0.77 15.58 -1.64
CA MET A 100 -0.98 14.54 -0.64
C MET A 100 0.15 14.58 0.39
N TYR A 101 -0.12 14.05 1.59
CA TYR A 101 0.92 13.86 2.60
C TYR A 101 2.01 12.92 2.06
N GLY A 102 3.25 13.38 2.12
CA GLY A 102 4.42 12.58 1.79
C GLY A 102 4.84 11.62 2.92
N LEU A 103 5.82 10.80 2.61
CA LEU A 103 6.50 9.90 3.54
C LEU A 103 7.52 10.66 4.40
N PHE A 104 8.29 11.57 3.79
CA PHE A 104 9.39 12.28 4.45
C PHE A 104 8.94 13.64 4.98
N PRO A 105 9.51 14.13 6.09
CA PRO A 105 9.35 15.52 6.50
C PRO A 105 9.87 16.49 5.43
N GLU A 106 9.69 17.79 5.67
CA GLU A 106 10.33 18.81 4.84
C GLU A 106 11.85 18.68 4.92
N TYR A 107 12.51 18.79 3.77
CA TYR A 107 13.95 18.67 3.63
C TYR A 107 14.51 19.84 2.82
N GLU A 108 15.69 20.32 3.19
CA GLU A 108 16.33 21.48 2.54
C GLU A 108 17.27 21.07 1.41
N ALA A 109 17.81 19.85 1.48
CA ALA A 109 18.77 19.32 0.53
C ALA A 109 18.58 17.82 0.33
N VAL A 110 18.94 17.35 -0.87
CA VAL A 110 18.91 15.93 -1.23
C VAL A 110 20.23 15.58 -1.91
N ILE A 111 20.87 14.50 -1.46
CA ILE A 111 22.08 13.95 -2.07
C ILE A 111 21.68 12.64 -2.74
N PHE A 112 21.89 12.55 -4.05
CA PHE A 112 21.72 11.31 -4.78
C PHE A 112 23.04 10.60 -4.90
N ASP A 113 23.14 9.43 -4.28
CA ASP A 113 24.20 8.49 -4.58
C ASP A 113 23.88 7.77 -5.89
N GLU A 114 24.90 7.40 -6.65
CA GLU A 114 24.73 6.71 -7.95
C GLU A 114 23.72 7.38 -8.90
N GLY A 115 23.84 8.71 -9.03
CA GLY A 115 22.89 9.56 -9.76
C GLY A 115 22.62 9.12 -11.21
N HIS A 116 23.49 8.30 -11.80
CA HIS A 116 23.28 7.68 -13.10
C HIS A 116 22.00 6.80 -13.16
N ARG A 117 21.49 6.30 -12.03
CA ARG A 117 20.27 5.47 -11.95
C ARG A 117 18.98 6.29 -11.84
N ILE A 118 19.06 7.59 -11.58
CA ILE A 118 17.89 8.45 -11.28
C ILE A 118 16.84 8.38 -12.37
N LYS A 119 17.25 8.53 -13.63
CA LYS A 119 16.34 8.60 -14.78
C LYS A 119 15.45 7.35 -14.89
N ASP A 120 16.04 6.18 -14.67
CA ASP A 120 15.34 4.90 -14.80
C ASP A 120 14.33 4.72 -13.67
N VAL A 121 14.71 5.05 -12.43
CA VAL A 121 13.82 4.93 -11.27
C VAL A 121 12.70 5.96 -11.36
N PHE A 122 13.01 7.21 -11.69
CA PHE A 122 12.02 8.25 -11.90
C PHE A 122 11.00 7.84 -12.97
N SER A 123 11.48 7.37 -14.12
CA SER A 123 10.59 6.94 -15.20
C SER A 123 9.63 5.83 -14.74
N LYS A 124 10.12 4.86 -13.97
CA LYS A 124 9.27 3.78 -13.41
C LYS A 124 8.22 4.29 -12.42
N CYS A 125 8.58 5.19 -11.51
CA CYS A 125 7.64 5.74 -10.51
C CYS A 125 6.52 6.56 -11.15
N PHE A 126 6.79 7.24 -12.26
CA PHE A 126 5.84 8.13 -12.93
C PHE A 126 5.13 7.47 -14.14
N GLN A 127 5.56 6.26 -14.53
CA GLN A 127 4.94 5.52 -15.62
C GLN A 127 3.57 5.00 -15.20
N LYS A 128 2.56 5.27 -16.03
CA LYS A 128 1.29 4.55 -15.98
C LYS A 128 1.32 3.46 -17.05
N VAL A 129 1.10 2.22 -16.63
CA VAL A 129 0.92 1.08 -17.53
C VAL A 129 -0.57 0.83 -17.67
N GLY A 130 -1.04 0.64 -18.89
CA GLY A 130 -2.41 0.22 -19.18
C GLY A 130 -2.40 -0.93 -20.16
N TYR A 131 -3.22 -1.93 -19.92
CA TYR A 131 -3.37 -3.06 -20.82
C TYR A 131 -4.57 -2.84 -21.75
N VAL A 132 -4.44 -3.21 -23.02
CA VAL A 132 -5.53 -3.08 -24.02
C VAL A 132 -6.82 -3.71 -23.49
N LYS A 133 -6.72 -4.85 -22.80
CA LYS A 133 -7.87 -5.54 -22.23
C LYS A 133 -8.59 -4.73 -21.14
N GLU A 134 -7.86 -3.98 -20.32
CA GLU A 134 -8.46 -3.12 -19.31
C GLU A 134 -9.18 -1.94 -19.96
N ILE A 135 -8.60 -1.39 -21.04
CA ILE A 135 -9.22 -0.32 -21.83
C ILE A 135 -10.49 -0.84 -22.49
N GLU A 136 -10.47 -1.99 -23.15
CA GLU A 136 -11.67 -2.64 -23.72
C GLU A 136 -12.74 -2.85 -22.66
N ASN A 137 -12.38 -3.40 -21.50
CA ASN A 137 -13.32 -3.62 -20.40
C ASN A 137 -13.91 -2.29 -19.88
N LEU A 138 -13.13 -1.21 -19.84
CA LEU A 138 -13.63 0.12 -19.49
C LEU A 138 -14.60 0.65 -20.54
N PHE A 139 -14.28 0.52 -21.84
CA PHE A 139 -15.18 0.88 -22.94
C PHE A 139 -16.48 0.09 -22.89
N ASP A 140 -16.43 -1.22 -22.68
CA ASP A 140 -17.62 -2.07 -22.55
C ASP A 140 -18.47 -1.66 -21.35
N ARG A 141 -17.86 -1.31 -20.21
CA ARG A 141 -18.59 -0.81 -19.03
C ARG A 141 -19.25 0.54 -19.28
N CYS A 142 -18.56 1.43 -20.01
CA CYS A 142 -19.05 2.72 -20.45
C CYS A 142 -20.26 2.58 -21.39
N LEU A 143 -20.08 1.86 -22.50
CA LEU A 143 -21.11 1.69 -23.54
C LEU A 143 -22.34 0.94 -23.01
N ASN A 144 -22.15 -0.03 -22.13
CA ASN A 144 -23.26 -0.80 -21.56
C ASN A 144 -23.88 -0.14 -20.30
N LYS A 145 -23.47 1.09 -19.93
CA LYS A 145 -23.98 1.86 -18.77
C LYS A 145 -24.00 1.03 -17.47
N ARG A 146 -23.04 0.12 -17.28
CA ARG A 146 -23.07 -0.87 -16.19
C ARG A 146 -22.64 -0.31 -14.84
N SER A 147 -21.94 0.83 -14.80
CA SER A 147 -21.53 1.53 -13.58
C SER A 147 -22.26 2.85 -13.37
N GLN A 148 -22.48 3.25 -12.12
CA GLN A 148 -23.14 4.53 -11.78
C GLN A 148 -22.39 5.74 -12.36
N TRP A 149 -21.05 5.73 -12.33
CA TRP A 149 -20.25 6.81 -12.92
C TRP A 149 -20.38 6.88 -14.44
N ALA A 150 -20.52 5.74 -15.13
CA ALA A 150 -20.69 5.73 -16.58
C ALA A 150 -22.04 6.33 -16.99
N LYS A 151 -23.11 6.04 -16.23
CA LYS A 151 -24.42 6.66 -16.47
C LYS A 151 -24.37 8.19 -16.40
N ALA A 152 -23.71 8.73 -15.37
CA ALA A 152 -23.54 10.17 -15.19
C ALA A 152 -22.75 10.82 -16.35
N VAL A 153 -21.63 10.21 -16.78
CA VAL A 153 -20.82 10.72 -17.89
C VAL A 153 -21.60 10.78 -19.21
N PHE A 154 -22.48 9.82 -19.49
CA PHE A 154 -23.22 9.78 -20.75
C PHE A 154 -24.56 10.52 -20.73
N GLU A 155 -25.10 10.89 -19.56
CA GLU A 155 -26.24 11.82 -19.48
C GLU A 155 -25.84 13.22 -19.97
N ASP A 156 -24.65 13.69 -19.60
CA ASP A 156 -24.10 14.97 -20.05
C ASP A 156 -23.78 14.95 -21.56
N VAL A 157 -23.17 13.86 -22.06
CA VAL A 157 -22.82 13.73 -23.49
C VAL A 157 -24.07 13.60 -24.38
N GLU A 158 -25.14 12.92 -23.92
CA GLU A 158 -26.41 12.86 -24.66
C GLU A 158 -27.12 14.24 -24.72
N ALA A 159 -26.88 15.12 -23.74
CA ALA A 159 -27.41 16.48 -23.74
C ALA A 159 -26.63 17.42 -24.67
N ASP A 160 -25.30 17.29 -24.71
CA ASP A 160 -24.42 18.13 -25.54
C ASP A 160 -24.37 17.69 -27.02
N TYR A 161 -24.60 16.39 -27.29
CA TYR A 161 -24.51 15.79 -28.63
C TYR A 161 -25.65 14.79 -28.90
N PRO A 162 -26.89 15.27 -29.09
CA PRO A 162 -28.08 14.41 -29.24
C PRO A 162 -28.08 13.56 -30.52
N GLU A 163 -27.27 13.88 -31.51
CA GLU A 163 -27.12 13.16 -32.77
C GLU A 163 -26.24 11.90 -32.69
N LEU A 164 -25.50 11.70 -31.58
CA LEU A 164 -24.64 10.54 -31.43
C LEU A 164 -25.48 9.27 -31.19
N PRO A 165 -25.19 8.16 -31.90
CA PRO A 165 -25.97 6.92 -31.81
C PRO A 165 -25.54 6.09 -30.58
N LEU A 166 -25.49 6.70 -29.39
CA LEU A 166 -25.09 6.03 -28.15
C LEU A 166 -26.17 5.07 -27.61
N LYS A 167 -27.38 5.10 -28.18
CA LYS A 167 -28.56 4.40 -27.64
C LYS A 167 -28.75 2.95 -28.06
N GLN A 168 -27.82 2.32 -28.78
CA GLN A 168 -27.98 0.91 -29.15
C GLN A 168 -26.71 0.11 -28.90
N ALA A 169 -26.55 -0.33 -27.64
CA ALA A 169 -25.75 -1.51 -27.37
C ALA A 169 -26.43 -2.71 -28.09
N PRO A 170 -25.70 -3.51 -28.88
CA PRO A 170 -26.26 -4.73 -29.45
C PRO A 170 -26.66 -5.68 -28.32
N SER A 171 -27.86 -6.26 -28.45
CA SER A 171 -28.43 -7.27 -27.56
C SER A 171 -27.55 -8.50 -27.40
#